data_AF-A0A934QYE3-F1
#
_entry.id   AF-A0A934QYE3-F1
#
_cell.length_a   1.000
_cell.length_b   1.000
_cell.length_c   1.000
_cell.angle_alpha   90.00
_cell.angle_beta   90.00
_cell.angle_gamma   90.00
#
_symmetry.space_group_name_H-M   'P 1'
#
loop_
_entity.id
_entity.type
_entity.pdbx_description
1 polymer ?
#
loop_
_entity_poly.entity_id
_entity_poly.type
_entity_poly.pdbx_seq_one_letter_code
_entity_poly.pdbx_strand_id
1 'polypeptide(L)'
;MRPTAYVVSCLPEDDVNAHGFEVRVEYRGAGLWAVLSKGRFLGRDGSWSWGYVWRDGTQEPNTDAEFAEYSSGEDSWRTDHRFDLDTALRMAKKVAPTVWCNGYTLADALEERQP
;
A
#
# COMPACT_ATOMS: atom_id res chain seq x y z
N MET A 1 1.29 11.83 22.11
CA MET A 1 1.24 10.61 21.27
C MET A 1 0.87 11.04 19.85
N ARG A 2 1.48 10.47 18.81
CA ARG A 2 1.12 10.74 17.40
C ARG A 2 0.83 9.41 16.70
N PRO A 3 -0.22 9.33 15.85
CA PRO A 3 -0.50 8.12 15.10
C PRO A 3 0.61 7.87 14.09
N THR A 4 1.01 6.61 13.94
CA THR A 4 2.02 6.15 12.97
C THR A 4 1.43 5.22 11.91
N ALA A 5 0.24 4.67 12.17
CA ALA A 5 -0.49 3.81 11.25
C ALA A 5 -2.00 3.91 11.48
N TYR A 6 -2.76 3.67 10.42
CA TYR A 6 -4.20 3.43 10.44
C TYR A 6 -4.50 2.14 9.68
N VAL A 7 -5.57 1.46 10.08
CA VAL A 7 -6.10 0.29 9.38
C VAL A 7 -7.48 0.64 8.86
N VAL A 8 -7.73 0.34 7.59
CA VAL A 8 -9.04 0.42 6.94
C VAL A 8 -9.43 -1.00 6.57
N SER A 9 -10.56 -1.47 7.11
CA SER A 9 -11.14 -2.77 6.82
C SER A 9 -12.62 -2.61 6.52
N CYS A 10 -13.13 -3.43 5.60
CA CYS A 10 -14.56 -3.59 5.36
C CYS A 10 -15.16 -4.77 6.15
N LEU A 11 -14.32 -5.61 6.76
CA LEU A 11 -14.74 -6.64 7.70
C LEU A 11 -14.86 -6.05 9.11
N PRO A 12 -15.79 -6.56 9.95
CA PRO A 12 -15.89 -6.13 11.34
C PRO A 12 -14.59 -6.40 12.11
N GLU A 13 -14.37 -5.63 13.18
CA GLU A 13 -13.12 -5.66 13.95
C GLU A 13 -12.82 -7.03 14.60
N ASP A 14 -13.86 -7.81 14.87
CA ASP A 14 -13.77 -9.14 15.49
C ASP A 14 -13.59 -10.28 14.48
N ASP A 15 -13.51 -9.97 13.18
CA ASP A 15 -13.43 -10.98 12.13
C ASP A 15 -12.03 -11.60 12.04
N VAL A 16 -11.94 -12.93 12.12
CA VAL A 16 -10.67 -13.67 12.05
C VAL A 16 -9.94 -13.44 10.72
N ASN A 17 -10.69 -13.15 9.65
CA ASN A 17 -10.13 -12.88 8.33
C ASN A 17 -9.77 -11.42 8.11
N ALA A 18 -10.08 -10.51 9.05
CA ALA A 18 -9.87 -9.06 8.91
C ALA A 18 -8.45 -8.74 8.41
N HIS A 19 -7.42 -9.33 9.02
CA HIS A 19 -6.03 -9.15 8.65
C HIS A 19 -5.72 -9.45 7.17
N GLY A 20 -6.44 -10.38 6.55
CA GLY A 20 -6.30 -10.73 5.14
C GLY A 20 -6.85 -9.69 4.18
N PHE A 21 -7.69 -8.77 4.65
CA PHE A 21 -8.38 -7.76 3.85
C PHE A 21 -8.06 -6.31 4.25
N GLU A 22 -7.14 -6.12 5.21
CA GLU A 22 -6.71 -4.80 5.64
C GLU A 22 -6.04 -4.00 4.52
N VAL A 23 -6.37 -2.71 4.49
CA VAL A 23 -5.57 -1.68 3.85
C VAL A 23 -4.97 -0.79 4.93
N ARG A 24 -3.65 -0.72 4.97
CA ARG A 24 -2.90 0.06 5.96
C ARG A 24 -2.54 1.42 5.40
N VAL A 25 -2.57 2.43 6.25
CA VAL A 25 -2.04 3.77 5.95
C VAL A 25 -0.92 4.04 6.93
N GLU A 26 0.33 3.98 6.47
CA GLU A 26 1.52 4.04 7.33
C GLU A 26 2.33 5.31 7.09
N TYR A 27 2.79 5.92 8.18
CA TYR A 27 3.62 7.13 8.12
C TYR A 27 5.02 6.80 7.57
N ARG A 28 5.49 7.60 6.61
CA ARG A 28 6.79 7.40 5.91
C ARG A 28 7.73 8.61 6.03
N GLY A 29 7.47 9.51 6.99
CA GLY A 29 8.27 10.71 7.22
C GLY A 29 7.74 11.94 6.48
N ALA A 30 8.24 13.12 6.86
CA ALA A 30 7.93 14.41 6.21
C ALA A 30 6.44 14.74 6.03
N GLY A 31 5.57 14.26 6.94
CA GLY A 31 4.12 14.46 6.82
C GLY A 31 3.44 13.57 5.77
N LEU A 32 4.19 12.63 5.17
CA LEU A 32 3.72 11.77 4.10
C LEU A 32 3.42 10.35 4.58
N TRP A 33 2.43 9.75 3.94
CA TRP A 33 1.84 8.46 4.27
C TRP A 33 1.75 7.59 3.03
N ALA A 34 1.98 6.30 3.19
CA ALA A 34 1.80 5.31 2.13
C ALA A 34 0.56 4.47 2.42
N VAL A 35 -0.14 4.06 1.36
CA VAL A 35 -1.26 3.12 1.43
C VAL A 35 -0.74 1.73 1.06
N LEU A 36 -0.92 0.75 1.93
CA LEU A 36 -0.39 -0.60 1.77
C LEU A 36 -1.48 -1.67 1.85
N SER A 37 -1.31 -2.73 1.07
CA SER A 37 -2.03 -3.99 1.25
C SER A 37 -1.10 -5.16 0.99
N LYS A 38 -0.89 -6.00 2.01
CA LYS A 38 0.00 -7.18 1.93
C LYS A 38 1.40 -6.87 1.43
N GLY A 39 1.98 -5.77 1.89
CA GLY A 39 3.32 -5.32 1.50
C GLY A 39 3.40 -4.59 0.15
N ARG A 40 2.30 -4.49 -0.60
CA ARG A 40 2.23 -3.69 -1.83
C ARG A 40 1.82 -2.26 -1.53
N PHE A 41 2.39 -1.30 -2.24
CA PHE A 41 2.12 0.13 -2.17
C PHE A 41 1.13 0.52 -3.26
N LEU A 42 0.15 1.34 -2.91
CA LEU A 42 -0.80 1.91 -3.86
C LEU A 42 -0.20 3.19 -4.48
N GLY A 43 -0.09 3.22 -5.80
CA GLY A 43 0.29 4.40 -6.57
C GLY A 43 -0.87 5.37 -6.77
N ARG A 44 -0.54 6.62 -7.12
CA ARG A 44 -1.51 7.69 -7.45
C ARG A 44 -2.48 7.30 -8.56
N ASP A 45 -2.04 6.45 -9.47
CA ASP A 45 -2.82 5.90 -10.60
C ASP A 45 -3.76 4.75 -10.18
N GLY A 46 -3.66 4.26 -8.94
CA GLY A 46 -4.41 3.13 -8.43
C GLY A 46 -3.76 1.76 -8.66
N SER A 47 -2.56 1.72 -9.23
CA SER A 47 -1.80 0.48 -9.40
C SER A 47 -1.14 0.05 -8.09
N TRP A 48 -0.91 -1.26 -7.93
CA TRP A 48 -0.20 -1.82 -6.79
C TRP A 48 1.22 -2.21 -7.20
N SER A 49 2.23 -1.75 -6.45
CA SER A 49 3.63 -2.06 -6.68
C SER A 49 4.29 -2.62 -5.41
N TRP A 50 5.33 -3.45 -5.55
CA TRP A 50 6.07 -3.96 -4.39
C TRP A 50 7.11 -2.97 -3.84
N GLY A 51 7.39 -1.91 -4.60
CA GLY A 51 8.46 -0.96 -4.34
C GLY A 51 8.93 -0.33 -5.65
N TYR A 52 9.94 0.53 -5.56
CA TYR A 52 10.66 1.00 -6.73
C TYR A 52 11.52 -0.13 -7.30
N VAL A 53 11.41 -0.37 -8.61
CA VAL A 53 12.23 -1.34 -9.33
C VAL A 53 13.18 -0.57 -10.23
N TRP A 54 14.48 -0.79 -10.05
CA TRP A 54 15.51 -0.25 -10.93
C TRP A 54 15.53 -1.00 -12.25
N ARG A 55 15.24 -0.31 -13.37
CA ARG A 55 15.17 -0.92 -14.71
C ARG A 55 14.27 -2.17 -14.70
N ASP A 56 14.84 -3.36 -14.86
CA ASP A 56 14.12 -4.64 -14.85
C ASP A 56 14.28 -5.43 -13.53
N GLY A 57 14.99 -4.87 -12.54
CA GLY A 57 15.26 -5.51 -11.25
C GLY A 57 16.30 -6.64 -11.29
N THR A 58 16.98 -6.84 -12.42
CA THR A 58 17.97 -7.92 -12.58
C THR A 58 19.40 -7.50 -12.21
N GLN A 59 19.64 -6.20 -12.13
CA GLN A 59 20.95 -5.61 -11.86
C GLN A 59 20.81 -4.49 -10.81
N GLU A 60 21.87 -4.26 -10.04
CA GLU A 60 22.02 -3.09 -9.18
C GLU A 60 22.85 -2.00 -9.89
N PRO A 61 22.59 -0.70 -9.62
CA PRO A 61 23.42 0.37 -10.18
C PRO A 61 24.89 0.17 -9.76
N ASN A 62 25.80 0.19 -10.73
CA ASN A 62 27.22 -0.12 -10.48
C ASN A 62 28.18 1.03 -10.82
N THR A 63 27.64 2.17 -11.26
CA THR A 63 28.39 3.42 -11.47
C THR A 63 27.72 4.57 -10.74
N ASP A 64 28.48 5.64 -10.48
CA ASP A 64 27.94 6.87 -9.87
C ASP A 64 26.79 7.46 -10.69
N ALA A 65 26.87 7.39 -12.02
CA ALA A 65 25.83 7.88 -12.93
C ALA A 65 24.55 7.04 -12.80
N GLU A 66 24.66 5.71 -12.75
CA GLU A 66 23.51 4.82 -12.54
C GLU A 66 22.92 4.98 -11.13
N PHE A 67 23.75 5.20 -10.11
CA PHE A 67 23.28 5.46 -8.75
C PHE A 67 22.49 6.77 -8.67
N ALA A 68 22.94 7.82 -9.36
CA ALA A 68 22.21 9.07 -9.45
C ALA A 68 20.85 8.90 -10.16
N GLU A 69 20.80 8.14 -11.25
CA GLU A 69 19.57 7.81 -11.97
C GLU A 69 18.61 6.97 -11.09
N TYR A 70 19.13 5.96 -10.38
CA TYR A 70 18.39 5.16 -9.41
C TYR A 70 17.76 6.04 -8.33
N SER A 71 18.55 6.92 -7.71
CA SER A 71 18.07 7.80 -6.64
C SER A 71 16.96 8.73 -7.14
N SER A 72 17.12 9.32 -8.33
CA SER A 72 16.09 10.18 -8.91
C SER A 72 14.81 9.42 -9.25
N GLY A 73 14.93 8.18 -9.73
CA GLY A 73 13.79 7.32 -10.01
C GLY A 73 13.07 6.87 -8.74
N GLU A 74 13.81 6.56 -7.69
CA GLU A 74 13.25 6.23 -6.37
C GLU A 74 12.46 7.42 -5.79
N ASP A 75 12.98 8.64 -5.92
CA ASP A 75 12.31 9.85 -5.45
C ASP A 75 11.03 10.15 -6.25
N SER A 76 11.05 9.93 -7.57
CA SER A 76 9.84 10.00 -8.40
C SER A 76 8.81 8.96 -7.93
N TRP A 77 9.23 7.71 -7.73
CA TRP A 77 8.34 6.65 -7.24
C TRP A 77 7.75 7.01 -5.87
N ARG A 78 8.55 7.55 -4.94
CA ARG A 78 8.07 8.00 -3.62
C ARG A 78 7.03 9.12 -3.75
N THR A 79 7.19 10.03 -4.70
CA THR A 79 6.22 11.11 -4.96
C THR A 79 4.86 10.57 -5.43
N ASP A 80 4.88 9.45 -6.16
CA ASP A 80 3.66 8.81 -6.67
C ASP A 80 3.00 7.85 -5.67
N HIS A 81 3.71 7.43 -4.63
CA HIS A 81 3.23 6.42 -3.66
C HIS A 81 3.13 6.95 -2.22
N ARG A 82 3.45 8.22 -1.99
CA ARG A 82 3.33 8.86 -0.68
C ARG A 82 2.46 10.11 -0.78
N PHE A 83 1.55 10.26 0.16
CA PHE A 83 0.48 11.25 0.12
C PHE A 83 0.35 11.96 1.48
N ASP A 84 -0.34 13.09 1.52
CA ASP A 84 -0.87 13.58 2.78
C ASP A 84 -1.85 12.57 3.40
N LEU A 85 -2.08 12.69 4.71
CA LEU A 85 -2.89 11.73 5.46
C LEU A 85 -4.32 11.60 4.92
N ASP A 86 -4.96 12.73 4.58
CA ASP A 86 -6.35 12.75 4.13
C ASP A 86 -6.50 12.08 2.77
N THR A 87 -5.58 12.36 1.85
CA THR A 87 -5.49 11.68 0.56
C THR A 87 -5.25 10.18 0.74
N ALA A 88 -4.31 9.78 1.61
CA ALA A 88 -4.02 8.37 1.85
C ALA A 88 -5.23 7.63 2.42
N LEU A 89 -5.93 8.20 3.41
CA LEU A 89 -7.15 7.61 3.99
C LEU A 89 -8.29 7.52 2.97
N ARG A 90 -8.46 8.55 2.13
CA ARG A 90 -9.47 8.55 1.06
C ARG A 90 -9.19 7.45 0.04
N MET A 91 -7.93 7.29 -0.38
CA MET A 91 -7.51 6.24 -1.30
C MET A 91 -7.70 4.85 -0.66
N ALA A 92 -7.28 4.67 0.59
CA ALA A 92 -7.46 3.42 1.32
C ALA A 92 -8.93 2.99 1.41
N LYS A 93 -9.83 3.92 1.78
CA LYS A 93 -11.28 3.66 1.82
C LYS A 93 -11.86 3.31 0.45
N LYS A 94 -11.32 3.90 -0.61
CA LYS A 94 -11.76 3.61 -1.99
C LYS A 94 -11.38 2.19 -2.43
N VAL A 95 -10.19 1.72 -2.08
CA VAL A 95 -9.67 0.41 -2.53
C VAL A 95 -9.96 -0.73 -1.55
N ALA A 96 -10.29 -0.44 -0.29
CA ALA A 96 -10.60 -1.48 0.69
C ALA A 96 -11.66 -2.48 0.18
N PRO A 97 -12.79 -2.05 -0.42
CA PRO A 97 -13.80 -2.97 -0.99
C PRO A 97 -13.29 -3.88 -2.11
N THR A 98 -12.14 -3.57 -2.72
CA THR A 98 -11.59 -4.32 -3.86
C THR A 98 -10.42 -5.22 -3.47
N VAL A 99 -10.06 -5.28 -2.18
CA VAL A 99 -8.97 -6.15 -1.72
C VAL A 99 -9.40 -7.61 -1.79
N TRP A 100 -8.57 -8.44 -2.40
CA TRP A 100 -8.77 -9.90 -2.47
C TRP A 100 -7.68 -10.63 -1.67
N CYS A 101 -8.05 -11.78 -1.09
CA CYS A 101 -7.18 -12.61 -0.28
C CYS A 101 -7.28 -14.08 -0.66
N ASN A 102 -6.18 -14.69 -1.11
CA ASN A 102 -6.13 -16.12 -1.42
C ASN A 102 -7.25 -16.61 -2.37
N GLY A 103 -7.68 -15.76 -3.31
CA GLY A 103 -8.79 -16.04 -4.22
C GLY A 103 -10.17 -15.62 -3.72
N TYR A 104 -10.29 -15.18 -2.47
CA TYR A 104 -11.53 -14.71 -1.85
C TYR A 104 -11.67 -13.19 -1.95
N THR A 105 -12.87 -12.75 -2.27
CA THR A 105 -13.30 -11.36 -2.17
C THR A 105 -13.77 -11.05 -0.75
N LEU A 106 -14.01 -9.77 -0.48
CA LEU A 106 -14.63 -9.36 0.78
C LEU A 106 -16.04 -9.93 0.98
N ALA A 107 -16.80 -10.13 -0.11
CA ALA A 107 -18.12 -10.72 -0.03
C ALA A 107 -18.03 -12.18 0.43
N ASP A 108 -17.10 -12.95 -0.13
CA ASP A 108 -16.88 -14.35 0.27
C ASP A 108 -16.48 -14.44 1.75
N ALA A 109 -15.60 -13.55 2.22
CA ALA A 109 -15.19 -13.51 3.62
C ALA A 109 -16.35 -13.14 4.57
N LEU A 110 -17.26 -12.26 4.14
CA LEU A 110 -18.47 -11.92 4.91
C LEU A 110 -19.49 -13.06 4.92
N GLU A 111 -19.57 -13.87 3.86
CA GLU A 111 -20.44 -15.04 3.79
C GLU A 111 -19.92 -16.20 4.64
N GLU A 112 -18.60 -16.44 4.66
CA GLU A 112 -17.96 -17.44 5.55
C GLU A 112 -18.07 -17.10 7.05
N ARG A 113 -18.40 -15.85 7.39
CA ARG A 113 -18.66 -15.41 8.76
C ARG A 113 -19.96 -15.99 9.35
N GLN A 114 -20.81 -16.66 8.57
CA GLN A 114 -22.06 -17.22 9.07
C GLN A 114 -21.82 -18.41 10.02
N PRO A 115 -22.33 -18.39 11.27
CA PRO A 115 -22.66 -19.61 11.99
C PRO A 115 -23.89 -20.32 11.40
#